data_AF-Q56UR8-F1
#
_entry.id   AF-Q56UR8-F1
#
_cell.length_a   1.000
_cell.length_b   1.000
_cell.length_c   1.000
_cell.angle_alpha   90.00
_cell.angle_beta   90.00
_cell.angle_gamma   90.00
#
_symmetry.space_group_name_H-M   'P 1'
#
loop_
_entity.id
_entity.type
_entity.pdbx_description
1 polymer ?
#
loop_
_entity_poly.entity_id
_entity_poly.type
_entity_poly.pdbx_seq_one_letter_code
_entity_poly.pdbx_strand_id
1 'polypeptide(L)'
;RAESAKDLEKQLRLRVCVLSELQKTERDYVGTLEFLVSAFLHRMNQCAASKVDKNVTEETVKMLFSNIEDILAVHKEFLKVVEECLHPEPNAQQEVGTCFLHFKDKFRIYDEYCSNHEKAQKLLLELNKIRTIRTFLLNCMLLGGRKNTDVPLEGYLVTPIQRICKYPLILKELLKRTPRKHSDYAAVMEALQAMKAVCSNINEA
;
A
#
# COMPACT_ATOMS: atom_id res chain seq x y z
N ARG A 1 -25.28 34.82 -0.40
CA ARG A 1 -24.26 34.78 -1.48
C ARG A 1 -22.83 34.72 -0.94
N ALA A 2 -22.47 35.42 0.15
CA ALA A 2 -21.13 35.33 0.76
C ALA A 2 -20.87 34.03 1.55
N GLU A 3 -21.87 33.47 2.25
CA GLU A 3 -21.74 32.18 2.96
C GLU A 3 -21.45 31.01 2.00
N SER A 4 -22.17 30.93 0.88
CA SER A 4 -21.95 29.89 -0.14
C SER A 4 -20.55 29.94 -0.77
N ALA A 5 -19.92 31.12 -0.84
CA ALA A 5 -18.55 31.25 -1.35
C ALA A 5 -17.52 30.81 -0.30
N LYS A 6 -17.71 31.17 0.98
CA LYS A 6 -16.89 30.72 2.10
C LYS A 6 -16.96 29.20 2.28
N ASP A 7 -18.13 28.60 2.09
CA ASP A 7 -18.32 27.15 2.16
C ASP A 7 -17.59 26.43 1.03
N LEU A 8 -17.63 26.97 -0.19
CA LEU A 8 -16.90 26.42 -1.32
C LEU A 8 -15.38 26.48 -1.10
N GLU A 9 -14.87 27.63 -0.64
CA GLU A 9 -13.46 27.79 -0.33
C GLU A 9 -12.99 26.81 0.74
N LYS A 10 -13.80 26.62 1.79
CA LYS A 10 -13.54 25.62 2.83
C LYS A 10 -13.51 24.20 2.27
N GLN A 11 -14.43 23.83 1.37
CA GLN A 11 -14.43 22.51 0.73
C GLN A 11 -13.19 22.28 -0.11
N LEU A 12 -12.74 23.28 -0.89
CA LEU A 12 -11.54 23.18 -1.70
C LEU A 12 -10.27 23.04 -0.85
N ARG A 13 -10.17 23.76 0.28
CA ARG A 13 -9.06 23.56 1.24
C ARG A 13 -9.05 22.14 1.80
N LEU A 14 -10.21 21.61 2.17
CA LEU A 14 -10.32 20.22 2.65
C LEU A 14 -9.98 19.20 1.55
N ARG A 15 -10.35 19.47 0.28
CA ARG A 15 -9.95 18.64 -0.86
C ARG A 15 -8.43 18.57 -0.97
N VAL A 16 -7.74 19.71 -0.86
CA VAL A 16 -6.26 19.75 -0.86
C VAL A 16 -5.68 18.90 0.27
N CYS A 17 -6.23 18.99 1.49
CA CYS A 17 -5.77 18.14 2.60
C CYS A 17 -5.87 16.64 2.28
N VAL A 18 -6.96 16.20 1.65
CA VAL A 18 -7.15 14.79 1.26
C VAL A 18 -6.15 14.38 0.17
N LEU A 19 -5.89 15.25 -0.80
CA LEU A 19 -4.90 14.99 -1.86
C LEU A 19 -3.48 14.90 -1.29
N SER A 20 -3.11 15.80 -0.37
CA SER A 20 -1.83 15.76 0.34
C SER A 20 -1.69 14.51 1.19
N GLU A 21 -2.77 14.09 1.88
CA GLU A 21 -2.79 12.85 2.66
C GLU A 21 -2.64 11.62 1.76
N LEU A 22 -3.32 11.57 0.61
CA LEU A 22 -3.15 10.49 -0.37
C LEU A 22 -1.68 10.37 -0.79
N GLN A 23 -1.08 11.47 -1.25
CA GLN A 23 0.31 11.48 -1.71
C GLN A 23 1.28 11.07 -0.60
N LYS A 24 1.13 11.66 0.59
CA LYS A 24 2.00 11.36 1.74
C LYS A 24 1.90 9.88 2.14
N THR A 25 0.68 9.39 2.33
CA THR A 25 0.47 8.01 2.78
C THR A 25 0.86 6.99 1.71
N GLU A 26 0.83 7.38 0.41
CA GLU A 26 1.32 6.54 -0.67
C GLU A 26 2.85 6.45 -0.66
N ARG A 27 3.56 7.57 -0.46
CA ARG A 27 5.02 7.57 -0.25
C ARG A 27 5.43 6.70 0.92
N ASP A 28 4.74 6.87 2.06
CA ASP A 28 5.02 6.09 3.27
C ASP A 28 4.79 4.59 3.03
N TYR A 29 3.77 4.24 2.24
CA TYR A 29 3.46 2.86 1.88
C TYR A 29 4.51 2.26 0.93
N VAL A 30 4.88 2.97 -0.15
CA VAL A 30 5.95 2.53 -1.07
C VAL A 30 7.27 2.37 -0.32
N GLY A 31 7.65 3.31 0.54
CA GLY A 31 8.86 3.18 1.36
C GLY A 31 8.81 1.99 2.32
N THR A 32 7.62 1.63 2.81
CA THR A 32 7.43 0.42 3.63
C THR A 32 7.61 -0.86 2.81
N LEU A 33 7.09 -0.91 1.59
CA LEU A 33 7.29 -2.02 0.66
C LEU A 33 8.76 -2.17 0.24
N GLU A 34 9.44 -1.06 -0.07
CA GLU A 34 10.86 -1.06 -0.39
C GLU A 34 11.71 -1.59 0.76
N PHE A 35 11.37 -1.20 1.99
CA PHE A 35 12.00 -1.74 3.19
C PHE A 35 11.77 -3.25 3.31
N LEU A 36 10.54 -3.74 3.11
CA LEU A 36 10.25 -5.18 3.16
C LEU A 36 11.08 -5.97 2.14
N VAL A 37 11.12 -5.51 0.89
CA VAL A 37 11.86 -6.16 -0.20
C VAL A 37 13.37 -6.14 0.05
N SER A 38 13.92 -4.96 0.34
CA SER A 38 15.37 -4.79 0.50
C SER A 38 15.92 -5.39 1.80
N ALA A 39 15.22 -5.19 2.92
CA ALA A 39 15.72 -5.59 4.23
C ALA A 39 15.43 -7.05 4.56
N PHE A 40 14.33 -7.62 4.05
CA PHE A 40 13.95 -9.01 4.34
C PHE A 40 14.07 -9.91 3.13
N LEU A 41 13.30 -9.66 2.06
CA LEU A 41 13.20 -10.59 0.93
C LEU A 41 14.57 -10.90 0.34
N HIS A 42 15.37 -9.88 0.02
CA HIS A 42 16.71 -10.07 -0.53
C HIS A 42 17.64 -10.83 0.41
N ARG A 43 17.59 -10.57 1.72
CA ARG A 43 18.45 -11.26 2.70
C ARG A 43 18.00 -12.70 2.94
N MET A 44 16.70 -12.95 2.96
CA MET A 44 16.15 -14.29 3.09
C MET A 44 16.45 -15.13 1.85
N ASN A 45 16.38 -14.56 0.64
CA ASN A 45 16.81 -15.22 -0.59
C ASN A 45 18.32 -15.56 -0.55
N GLN A 46 19.18 -14.66 -0.08
CA GLN A 46 20.61 -14.95 0.09
C GLN A 46 20.88 -16.07 1.10
N CYS A 47 20.13 -16.09 2.21
CA CYS A 47 20.21 -17.14 3.22
C CYS A 47 19.77 -18.51 2.66
N ALA A 48 18.65 -18.54 1.93
CA ALA A 48 18.13 -19.73 1.26
C ALA A 48 19.12 -20.27 0.22
N ALA A 49 19.69 -19.40 -0.62
CA ALA A 49 20.67 -19.77 -1.63
C ALA A 49 21.96 -20.34 -1.01
N SER A 50 22.38 -19.80 0.13
CA SER A 50 23.57 -20.26 0.85
C SER A 50 23.34 -21.58 1.60
N LYS A 51 22.08 -22.05 1.71
CA LYS A 51 21.67 -23.27 2.44
C LYS A 51 22.19 -23.36 3.87
N VAL A 52 22.42 -22.20 4.50
CA VAL A 52 23.01 -22.09 5.85
C VAL A 52 22.00 -22.52 6.92
N ASP A 53 20.72 -22.20 6.74
CA ASP A 53 19.63 -22.60 7.63
C ASP A 53 18.64 -23.49 6.87
N LYS A 54 18.44 -24.72 7.33
CA LYS A 54 17.53 -25.69 6.69
C LYS A 54 16.06 -25.25 6.73
N ASN A 55 15.72 -24.30 7.59
CA ASN A 55 14.36 -23.82 7.77
C ASN A 55 14.03 -22.60 6.88
N VAL A 56 15.03 -22.03 6.19
CA VAL A 56 14.84 -20.92 5.25
C VAL A 56 15.15 -21.44 3.85
N THR A 57 14.13 -21.95 3.18
CA THR A 57 14.22 -22.40 1.78
C THR A 57 13.60 -21.40 0.83
N GLU A 58 13.87 -21.50 -0.47
CA GLU A 58 13.23 -20.64 -1.48
C GLU A 58 11.70 -20.73 -1.41
N GLU A 59 11.14 -21.90 -1.13
CA GLU A 59 9.70 -22.09 -0.94
C GLU A 59 9.17 -21.36 0.29
N THR A 60 9.96 -21.34 1.37
CA THR A 60 9.62 -20.63 2.61
C THR A 60 9.60 -19.12 2.36
N VAL A 61 10.59 -18.59 1.65
CA VAL A 61 10.64 -17.18 1.29
C VAL A 61 9.48 -16.81 0.36
N LYS A 62 9.22 -17.61 -0.67
CA LYS A 62 8.11 -17.41 -1.59
C LYS A 62 6.76 -17.43 -0.87
N MET A 63 6.56 -18.37 0.06
CA MET A 63 5.33 -18.44 0.85
C MET A 63 5.18 -17.25 1.81
N LEU A 64 6.28 -16.73 2.38
CA LEU A 64 6.22 -15.63 3.33
C LEU A 64 5.94 -14.28 2.66
N PHE A 65 6.54 -14.02 1.50
CA PHE A 65 6.45 -12.72 0.81
C PHE A 65 5.51 -12.71 -0.39
N SER A 66 5.08 -13.87 -0.90
CA SER A 66 4.20 -13.96 -2.06
C SER A 66 4.75 -13.13 -3.23
N ASN A 67 3.88 -12.36 -3.89
CA ASN A 67 4.15 -11.42 -4.97
C ASN A 67 4.35 -9.97 -4.46
N ILE A 68 4.98 -9.76 -3.30
CA ILE A 68 5.20 -8.40 -2.75
C ILE A 68 6.02 -7.49 -3.67
N GLU A 69 6.92 -8.06 -4.49
CA GLU A 69 7.71 -7.31 -5.48
C GLU A 69 6.83 -6.75 -6.59
N ASP A 70 5.82 -7.51 -7.03
CA ASP A 70 4.85 -7.05 -8.04
C ASP A 70 3.98 -5.93 -7.46
N ILE A 71 3.57 -6.05 -6.20
CA ILE A 71 2.87 -4.98 -5.48
C ILE A 71 3.74 -3.73 -5.42
N LEU A 72 5.01 -3.87 -5.05
CA LEU A 72 5.93 -2.74 -5.03
C LEU A 72 6.08 -2.09 -6.41
N ALA A 73 6.22 -2.87 -7.48
CA ALA A 73 6.35 -2.36 -8.83
C ALA A 73 5.12 -1.54 -9.25
N VAL A 74 3.91 -2.08 -9.04
CA VAL A 74 2.66 -1.36 -9.34
C VAL A 74 2.53 -0.08 -8.52
N HIS A 75 2.88 -0.11 -7.24
CA HIS A 75 2.78 1.07 -6.38
C HIS A 75 3.85 2.13 -6.65
N LYS A 76 5.04 1.75 -7.13
CA LYS A 76 6.03 2.72 -7.64
C LYS A 76 5.51 3.47 -8.86
N GLU A 77 4.90 2.76 -9.81
CA GLU A 77 4.27 3.38 -10.96
C GLU A 77 3.08 4.26 -10.56
N PHE A 78 2.22 3.76 -9.66
CA PHE A 78 1.07 4.50 -9.17
C PHE A 78 1.47 5.79 -8.45
N LEU A 79 2.44 5.70 -7.53
CA LEU A 79 2.97 6.87 -6.83
C LEU A 79 3.52 7.90 -7.81
N LYS A 80 4.30 7.47 -8.82
CA LYS A 80 4.83 8.37 -9.84
C LYS A 80 3.72 9.14 -10.56
N VAL A 81 2.67 8.45 -11.01
CA VAL A 81 1.54 9.08 -11.71
C VAL A 81 0.77 10.03 -10.78
N VAL A 82 0.57 9.65 -9.52
CA VAL A 82 -0.06 10.52 -8.51
C VAL A 82 0.79 11.76 -8.24
N GLU A 83 2.11 11.63 -8.14
CA GLU A 83 3.01 12.77 -7.93
C GLU A 83 3.05 13.70 -9.12
N GLU A 84 3.09 13.17 -10.35
CA GLU A 84 3.01 13.96 -11.58
C GLU A 84 1.68 14.72 -11.66
N CYS A 85 0.57 14.08 -11.30
CA CYS A 85 -0.74 14.73 -11.23
C CYS A 85 -0.81 15.82 -10.16
N LEU A 86 -0.09 15.65 -9.05
CA LEU A 86 -0.10 16.56 -7.90
C LEU A 86 1.06 17.57 -7.89
N HIS A 87 1.85 17.65 -8.96
CA HIS A 87 3.00 18.55 -9.06
C HIS A 87 2.59 20.02 -9.31
N PRO A 88 3.33 21.03 -8.81
CA PRO A 88 4.43 20.95 -7.83
C PRO A 88 3.94 20.69 -6.40
N GLU A 89 2.72 21.10 -6.08
CA GLU A 89 2.04 20.82 -4.82
C GLU A 89 0.56 20.52 -5.06
N PRO A 90 -0.08 19.72 -4.19
CA PRO A 90 -1.50 19.41 -4.29
C PRO A 90 -2.36 20.67 -4.31
N ASN A 91 -3.17 20.81 -5.36
CA ASN A 91 -4.11 21.90 -5.54
C ASN A 91 -5.52 21.37 -5.78
N ALA A 92 -6.51 22.22 -5.51
CA ALA A 92 -7.90 21.78 -5.51
C ALA A 92 -8.46 21.42 -6.89
N GLN A 93 -7.80 21.81 -7.98
CA GLN A 93 -8.24 21.59 -9.37
C GLN A 93 -7.68 20.31 -10.00
N GLN A 94 -6.64 19.70 -9.41
CA GLN A 94 -6.01 18.49 -9.94
C GLN A 94 -6.98 17.30 -9.94
N GLU A 95 -6.75 16.34 -10.84
CA GLU A 95 -7.67 15.25 -11.14
C GLU A 95 -7.02 13.90 -10.87
N VAL A 96 -7.24 13.34 -9.68
CA VAL A 96 -6.64 12.06 -9.30
C VAL A 96 -7.55 10.87 -9.55
N GLY A 97 -8.84 11.08 -9.87
CA GLY A 97 -9.78 10.00 -10.14
C GLY A 97 -9.33 9.12 -11.31
N THR A 98 -8.81 9.75 -12.37
CA THR A 98 -8.27 9.05 -13.55
C THR A 98 -7.05 8.18 -13.23
N CYS A 99 -6.22 8.58 -12.26
CA CYS A 99 -5.09 7.78 -11.79
C CYS A 99 -5.58 6.44 -11.25
N PHE A 100 -6.60 6.43 -10.39
CA PHE A 100 -7.17 5.17 -9.87
C PHE A 100 -7.80 4.31 -10.96
N LEU A 101 -8.51 4.93 -11.91
CA LEU A 101 -9.14 4.18 -13.01
C LEU A 101 -8.11 3.51 -13.92
N HIS A 102 -6.95 4.14 -14.15
CA HIS A 102 -5.86 3.56 -14.92
C HIS A 102 -5.23 2.35 -14.23
N PHE A 103 -5.18 2.34 -12.89
CA PHE A 103 -4.54 1.29 -12.10
C PHE A 103 -5.50 0.22 -11.54
N LYS A 104 -6.82 0.39 -11.67
CA LYS A 104 -7.82 -0.54 -11.09
C LYS A 104 -7.56 -2.01 -11.44
N ASP A 105 -7.19 -2.28 -12.70
CA ASP A 105 -6.95 -3.65 -13.19
C ASP A 105 -5.58 -4.18 -12.73
N LYS A 106 -4.60 -3.28 -12.56
CA LYS A 106 -3.28 -3.63 -12.01
C LYS A 106 -3.36 -4.02 -10.53
N PHE A 107 -4.34 -3.51 -9.78
CA PHE A 107 -4.54 -3.89 -8.38
C PHE A 107 -5.07 -5.33 -8.17
N ARG A 108 -5.40 -6.06 -9.24
CA ARG A 108 -5.79 -7.48 -9.13
C ARG A 108 -4.68 -8.40 -8.61
N ILE A 109 -3.42 -7.95 -8.66
CA ILE A 109 -2.29 -8.66 -8.04
C ILE A 109 -2.47 -8.88 -6.53
N TYR A 110 -3.33 -8.09 -5.88
CA TYR A 110 -3.65 -8.26 -4.47
C TYR A 110 -4.42 -9.56 -4.19
N ASP A 111 -5.12 -10.13 -5.17
CA ASP A 111 -5.85 -11.39 -5.00
C ASP A 111 -4.88 -12.50 -4.56
N GLU A 112 -3.73 -12.63 -5.24
CA GLU A 112 -2.69 -13.61 -4.89
C GLU A 112 -2.11 -13.35 -3.50
N TYR A 113 -1.79 -12.09 -3.18
CA TYR A 113 -1.20 -11.73 -1.90
C TYR A 113 -2.14 -12.02 -0.73
N CYS A 114 -3.41 -11.62 -0.86
CA CYS A 114 -4.42 -11.77 0.18
C CYS A 114 -4.75 -13.24 0.42
N SER A 115 -4.96 -14.03 -0.64
CA SER A 115 -5.22 -15.47 -0.52
C SER A 115 -4.03 -16.25 0.06
N ASN A 116 -2.80 -15.74 -0.11
CA ASN A 116 -1.61 -16.35 0.49
C ASN A 116 -1.34 -15.85 1.93
N HIS A 117 -1.89 -14.71 2.35
CA HIS A 117 -1.50 -14.04 3.59
C HIS A 117 -1.72 -14.90 4.85
N GLU A 118 -2.83 -15.66 4.93
CA GLU A 118 -3.08 -16.53 6.08
C GLU A 118 -2.00 -17.63 6.22
N LYS A 119 -1.54 -18.18 5.09
CA LYS A 119 -0.45 -19.17 5.06
C LYS A 119 0.87 -18.53 5.46
N ALA A 120 1.15 -17.33 4.97
CA ALA A 120 2.34 -16.55 5.32
C ALA A 120 2.39 -16.26 6.84
N GLN A 121 1.27 -15.86 7.44
CA GLN A 121 1.19 -15.61 8.88
C GLN A 121 1.44 -16.89 9.70
N LYS A 122 0.79 -18.00 9.34
CA LYS A 122 1.00 -19.30 10.01
C LYS A 122 2.45 -19.74 9.91
N LEU A 123 3.06 -19.62 8.74
CA LEU A 123 4.46 -19.93 8.52
C LEU A 123 5.37 -19.05 9.39
N LEU A 124 5.12 -17.73 9.43
CA LEU A 124 5.91 -16.80 10.23
C LEU A 124 5.84 -17.13 11.73
N LEU A 125 4.67 -17.55 12.24
CA LEU A 125 4.52 -18.02 13.62
C LEU A 125 5.40 -19.24 13.91
N GLU A 126 5.44 -20.23 13.00
CA GLU A 126 6.31 -21.40 13.14
C GLU A 126 7.80 -21.03 13.06
N LEU A 127 8.18 -20.16 12.13
CA LEU A 127 9.55 -19.67 11.99
C LEU A 127 10.00 -18.89 13.24
N ASN A 128 9.11 -18.11 13.86
CA ASN A 128 9.40 -17.36 15.08
C ASN A 128 9.62 -18.25 16.32
N LYS A 129 9.18 -19.52 16.31
CA LYS A 129 9.52 -20.49 17.36
C LYS A 129 10.99 -20.91 17.29
N ILE A 130 11.64 -20.75 16.13
CA ILE A 130 13.04 -21.11 15.92
C ILE A 130 13.93 -19.92 16.29
N ARG A 131 14.71 -20.08 17.36
CA ARG A 131 15.51 -18.97 17.93
C ARG A 131 16.47 -18.34 16.92
N THR A 132 17.13 -19.14 16.07
CA THR A 132 18.07 -18.64 15.05
C THR A 132 17.38 -17.78 14.02
N ILE A 133 16.22 -18.21 13.52
CA ILE A 133 15.42 -17.47 12.54
C ILE A 133 14.87 -16.19 13.16
N ARG A 134 14.33 -16.26 14.38
CA ARG A 134 13.87 -15.06 15.08
C ARG A 134 14.98 -14.01 15.24
N THR A 135 16.19 -14.44 15.63
CA THR A 135 17.35 -13.54 15.70
C THR A 135 17.73 -12.99 14.32
N PHE A 136 17.66 -13.82 13.28
CA PHE A 136 17.92 -13.37 11.90
C PHE A 136 16.89 -12.33 11.43
N LEU A 137 15.59 -12.52 11.68
CA LEU A 137 14.54 -11.56 11.33
C LEU A 137 14.70 -10.23 12.08
N LEU A 138 15.07 -10.28 13.36
CA LEU A 138 15.39 -9.08 14.14
C LEU A 138 16.63 -8.36 13.60
N ASN A 139 17.66 -9.10 13.17
CA ASN A 139 18.83 -8.50 12.53
C ASN A 139 18.46 -7.82 11.20
N CYS A 140 17.55 -8.43 10.41
CA CYS A 140 17.03 -7.81 9.19
C CYS A 140 16.34 -6.48 9.47
N MET A 141 15.52 -6.40 10.53
CA MET A 141 14.88 -5.16 11.00
C MET A 141 15.90 -4.06 11.33
N LEU A 142 16.91 -4.41 12.14
CA LEU A 142 17.93 -3.46 12.61
C LEU A 142 18.79 -2.95 11.46
N LEU A 143 19.25 -3.85 10.58
CA LEU A 143 20.08 -3.51 9.42
C LEU A 143 19.32 -2.72 8.34
N GLY A 144 17.99 -2.84 8.29
CA GLY A 144 17.15 -2.04 7.41
C GLY A 144 16.81 -0.65 7.96
N GLY A 145 17.41 -0.22 9.07
CA GLY A 145 17.30 1.15 9.59
C GLY A 145 16.10 1.43 10.49
N ARG A 146 15.25 0.42 10.77
CA ARG A 146 14.17 0.54 11.77
C ARG A 146 14.76 0.35 13.16
N LYS A 147 15.17 1.45 13.80
CA LYS A 147 15.72 1.44 15.18
C LYS A 147 14.69 1.01 16.23
N ASN A 148 13.40 1.24 15.96
CA ASN A 148 12.31 0.77 16.79
C ASN A 148 11.78 -0.55 16.20
N THR A 149 12.02 -1.65 16.89
CA THR A 149 11.49 -2.98 16.56
C THR A 149 10.07 -3.20 17.10
N ASP A 150 9.36 -2.13 17.45
CA ASP A 150 8.03 -2.19 18.08
C ASP A 150 6.98 -2.79 17.14
N VAL A 151 7.16 -2.61 15.82
CA VAL A 151 6.33 -3.27 14.81
C VAL A 151 7.05 -4.54 14.36
N PRO A 152 6.52 -5.74 14.66
CA PRO A 152 7.13 -6.98 14.23
C PRO A 152 6.84 -7.23 12.74
N LEU A 153 7.51 -8.22 12.13
CA LEU A 153 7.38 -8.51 10.70
C LEU A 153 5.92 -8.80 10.30
N GLU A 154 5.13 -9.44 11.16
CA GLU A 154 3.69 -9.66 10.90
C GLU A 154 2.96 -8.34 10.62
N GLY A 155 3.31 -7.28 11.35
CA GLY A 155 2.73 -5.95 11.22
C GLY A 155 3.04 -5.28 9.88
N TYR A 156 4.18 -5.63 9.25
CA TYR A 156 4.52 -5.15 7.92
C TYR A 156 3.84 -5.97 6.82
N LEU A 157 3.75 -7.29 6.97
CA LEU A 157 3.12 -8.17 6.00
C LEU A 157 1.61 -7.93 5.86
N VAL A 158 0.95 -7.36 6.88
CA VAL A 158 -0.47 -6.99 6.77
C VAL A 158 -0.69 -5.63 6.08
N THR A 159 0.36 -4.83 5.90
CA THR A 159 0.23 -3.47 5.34
C THR A 159 -0.37 -3.41 3.93
N PRO A 160 -0.12 -4.35 2.99
CA PRO A 160 -0.79 -4.34 1.69
C PRO A 160 -2.31 -4.49 1.81
N ILE A 161 -2.77 -5.44 2.62
CA ILE A 161 -4.20 -5.67 2.87
C ILE A 161 -4.85 -4.43 3.50
N GLN A 162 -4.14 -3.79 4.44
CA GLN A 162 -4.61 -2.55 5.03
C GLN A 162 -4.67 -1.44 4.00
N ARG A 163 -3.65 -1.27 3.15
CA ARG A 163 -3.54 -0.19 2.18
C ARG A 163 -4.65 -0.26 1.14
N ILE A 164 -4.88 -1.42 0.53
CA ILE A 164 -5.90 -1.56 -0.51
C ILE A 164 -7.29 -1.19 0.04
N CYS A 165 -7.58 -1.58 1.29
CA CYS A 165 -8.80 -1.22 2.01
C CYS A 165 -8.93 0.28 2.36
N LYS A 166 -7.83 1.06 2.37
CA LYS A 166 -7.89 2.51 2.64
C LYS A 166 -8.32 3.32 1.42
N TYR A 167 -8.08 2.87 0.20
CA TYR A 167 -8.41 3.65 -0.99
C TYR A 167 -9.89 4.02 -1.12
N PRO A 168 -10.86 3.12 -0.87
CA PRO A 168 -12.28 3.50 -0.85
C PRO A 168 -12.60 4.58 0.19
N LEU A 169 -11.89 4.61 1.33
CA LEU A 169 -12.11 5.61 2.37
C LEU A 169 -11.57 6.98 1.94
N ILE A 170 -10.36 7.00 1.38
CA ILE A 170 -9.73 8.22 0.85
C ILE A 170 -10.58 8.79 -0.29
N LEU A 171 -10.99 7.95 -1.25
CA LEU A 171 -11.81 8.36 -2.39
C LEU A 171 -13.21 8.84 -1.96
N LYS A 172 -13.80 8.22 -0.93
CA LYS A 172 -15.08 8.67 -0.35
C LYS A 172 -14.96 10.06 0.26
N GLU A 173 -13.90 10.31 1.03
CA GLU A 173 -13.66 11.64 1.59
C GLU A 173 -13.32 12.64 0.49
N LEU A 174 -12.52 12.26 -0.50
CA LEU A 174 -12.22 13.11 -1.66
C LEU A 174 -13.50 13.50 -2.41
N LEU A 175 -14.37 12.55 -2.71
CA LEU A 175 -15.65 12.79 -3.40
C LEU A 175 -16.53 13.77 -2.62
N LYS A 176 -16.57 13.66 -1.29
CA LYS A 176 -17.31 14.58 -0.40
C LYS A 176 -16.79 16.01 -0.51
N ARG A 177 -15.50 16.20 -0.82
CA ARG A 177 -14.85 17.51 -1.01
C ARG A 177 -14.77 17.94 -2.47
N THR A 178 -15.33 17.16 -3.39
CA THR A 178 -15.32 17.44 -4.84
C THR A 178 -16.68 18.00 -5.25
N PRO A 179 -16.78 19.27 -5.65
CA PRO A 179 -18.04 19.82 -6.13
C PRO A 179 -18.54 19.08 -7.39
N ARG A 180 -19.85 18.94 -7.56
CA ARG A 180 -20.44 18.28 -8.76
C ARG A 180 -20.03 18.91 -10.10
N LYS A 181 -19.65 20.19 -10.10
CA LYS A 181 -19.18 20.92 -11.28
C LYS A 181 -17.68 20.78 -11.53
N HIS A 182 -16.95 20.15 -10.60
CA HIS A 182 -15.53 19.89 -10.74
C HIS A 182 -15.31 18.79 -11.79
N SER A 183 -14.30 18.96 -12.64
CA SER A 183 -13.96 18.01 -13.71
C SER A 183 -13.70 16.58 -13.19
N ASP A 184 -12.94 16.47 -12.10
CA ASP A 184 -12.65 15.19 -11.41
C ASP A 184 -13.87 14.50 -10.76
N TYR A 185 -15.05 15.14 -10.64
CA TYR A 185 -16.18 14.58 -9.87
C TYR A 185 -16.61 13.20 -10.38
N ALA A 186 -16.78 13.07 -11.70
CA ALA A 186 -17.20 11.82 -12.31
C ALA A 186 -16.12 10.73 -12.15
N ALA A 187 -14.85 11.08 -12.41
CA ALA A 187 -13.73 10.17 -12.30
C ALA A 187 -13.52 9.68 -10.86
N VAL A 188 -13.62 10.54 -9.85
CA VAL A 188 -13.51 10.15 -8.43
C VAL A 188 -14.67 9.26 -8.01
N MET A 189 -15.88 9.55 -8.49
CA MET A 189 -17.05 8.72 -8.22
C MET A 189 -16.89 7.31 -8.81
N GLU A 190 -16.42 7.20 -10.05
CA GLU A 190 -16.15 5.92 -10.71
C GLU A 190 -14.99 5.19 -10.01
N ALA A 191 -13.88 5.88 -9.73
CA ALA A 191 -12.74 5.34 -9.00
C ALA A 191 -13.14 4.77 -7.63
N LEU A 192 -14.04 5.46 -6.91
CA LEU A 192 -14.56 4.95 -5.64
C LEU A 192 -15.28 3.61 -5.81
N GLN A 193 -16.08 3.44 -6.86
CA GLN A 193 -16.75 2.16 -7.12
C GLN A 193 -15.75 1.09 -7.55
N ALA A 194 -14.79 1.44 -8.41
CA ALA A 194 -13.75 0.52 -8.83
C ALA A 194 -12.94 -0.01 -7.64
N MET A 195 -12.48 0.87 -6.74
CA MET A 195 -11.70 0.46 -5.58
C MET A 195 -12.54 -0.30 -4.53
N LYS A 196 -13.84 -0.02 -4.42
CA LYS A 196 -14.74 -0.87 -3.63
C LYS A 196 -14.83 -2.27 -4.20
N ALA A 197 -14.97 -2.41 -5.52
CA ALA A 197 -15.03 -3.70 -6.19
C ALA A 197 -13.72 -4.49 -6.00
N VAL A 198 -12.55 -3.83 -6.11
CA VAL A 198 -11.25 -4.45 -5.80
C VAL A 198 -11.22 -4.99 -4.37
N CYS A 199 -11.64 -4.20 -3.38
CA CYS A 199 -11.69 -4.67 -1.99
C CYS A 199 -12.71 -5.81 -1.75
N SER A 200 -13.87 -5.76 -2.41
CA SER A 200 -14.88 -6.82 -2.31
C SER A 200 -14.35 -8.14 -2.88
N ASN A 201 -13.70 -8.10 -4.04
CA ASN A 201 -13.10 -9.29 -4.65
C ASN A 201 -12.06 -9.94 -3.73
N ILE A 202 -11.24 -9.12 -3.06
CA ILE A 202 -10.24 -9.60 -2.09
C ILE A 202 -10.88 -10.25 -0.85
N ASN A 203 -12.03 -9.73 -0.41
CA ASN A 203 -12.72 -10.25 0.78
C ASN A 203 -13.57 -11.50 0.49
N GLU A 204 -13.85 -11.79 -0.78
CA GLU A 204 -14.60 -12.96 -1.25
C GLU A 204 -13.71 -14.07 -1.85
N ALA A 205 -12.40 -13.81 -2.02
CA ALA A 205 -11.39 -14.73 -2.55
C ALA A 205 -10.69 -15.54 -1.46
#